data_AF-A0A2V8NRK7-F1
#
_entry.id   AF-A0A2V8NRK7-F1
#
_cell.length_a   1.000
_cell.length_b   1.000
_cell.length_c   1.000
_cell.angle_alpha   90.00
_cell.angle_beta   90.00
_cell.angle_gamma   90.00
#
_symmetry.space_group_name_H-M   'P 1'
#
loop_
_entity.id
_entity.type
_entity.pdbx_description
1 polymer ?
#
loop_
_entity_poly.entity_id
_entity_poly.type
_entity_poly.pdbx_seq_one_letter_code
_entity_poly.pdbx_strand_id
1 'polypeptide(L)'
;MTYRQLLAANADFRRLWTGQVVSEIGDWFNNIAVLALTIQLAGAGREGQAVALYAIARHLPLFLFGPLAGVVVDRVDRRRVMIAADISRAVLALGFLFANMMGSLPPQHSLHSQRSDVSNLG
;
A
#
# COMPACT_ATOMS: atom_id res chain seq x y z
N MET A 1 -39.47 -5.19 0.93
CA MET A 1 -38.58 -4.52 1.91
C MET A 1 -37.51 -3.76 1.13
N THR A 2 -37.33 -2.47 1.38
CA THR A 2 -36.64 -1.56 0.43
C THR A 2 -35.21 -1.28 0.88
N TYR A 3 -34.23 -1.38 -0.03
CA TYR A 3 -32.77 -1.26 0.19
C TYR A 3 -32.34 -0.02 1.01
N ARG A 4 -33.10 1.07 0.91
CA ARG A 4 -32.89 2.33 1.65
C ARG A 4 -33.08 2.19 3.17
N GLN A 5 -33.87 1.22 3.64
CA GLN A 5 -34.13 1.00 5.06
C GLN A 5 -32.99 0.23 5.75
N LEU A 6 -32.25 -0.63 5.03
CA LEU A 6 -31.03 -1.28 5.53
C LEU A 6 -29.88 -0.29 5.74
N LEU A 7 -29.75 0.68 4.81
CA LEU A 7 -28.79 1.78 4.91
C LEU A 7 -29.12 2.76 6.04
N ALA A 8 -30.41 3.01 6.32
CA ALA A 8 -30.83 3.99 7.32
C ALA A 8 -30.91 3.42 8.75
N ALA A 9 -31.25 2.14 8.92
CA ALA A 9 -31.50 1.55 10.24
C ALA A 9 -30.24 1.02 10.97
N ASN A 10 -29.16 0.67 10.24
CA ASN A 10 -27.95 0.10 10.83
C ASN A 10 -26.78 1.10 10.78
N ALA A 11 -26.55 1.80 11.90
CA ALA A 11 -25.42 2.72 12.06
C ALA A 11 -24.06 2.05 11.79
N ASP A 12 -23.92 0.77 12.12
CA ASP A 12 -22.70 -0.01 11.88
C ASP A 12 -22.44 -0.23 10.39
N PHE A 13 -23.48 -0.48 9.60
CA PHE A 13 -23.34 -0.61 8.14
C PHE A 13 -22.91 0.71 7.50
N ARG A 14 -23.45 1.85 7.97
CA ARG A 14 -23.04 3.18 7.48
C ARG A 14 -21.58 3.49 7.82
N ARG A 15 -21.12 3.13 9.03
CA ARG A 15 -19.72 3.30 9.44
C ARG A 15 -18.78 2.44 8.59
N LEU A 16 -19.15 1.18 8.35
CA LEU A 16 -18.40 0.30 7.46
C LEU A 16 -18.36 0.83 6.03
N TRP A 17 -19.49 1.25 5.49
CA TRP A 17 -19.58 1.74 4.12
C TRP A 17 -18.78 3.03 3.91
N THR A 18 -18.88 4.00 4.82
CA THR A 18 -18.10 5.24 4.75
C THR A 18 -16.60 4.96 4.92
N GLY A 19 -16.21 4.08 5.84
CA GLY A 19 -14.83 3.63 5.99
C GLY A 19 -14.29 2.95 4.72
N GLN A 20 -15.09 2.10 4.09
CA GLN A 20 -14.74 1.45 2.83
C GLN A 20 -14.55 2.46 1.71
N VAL A 21 -15.48 3.42 1.54
CA VAL A 21 -15.38 4.45 0.50
C VAL A 21 -14.10 5.26 0.64
N VAL A 22 -13.77 5.69 1.87
CA VAL A 22 -12.53 6.44 2.14
C VAL A 22 -11.30 5.58 1.86
N SER A 23 -11.32 4.30 2.26
CA SER A 23 -10.21 3.37 2.04
C SER A 23 -9.96 3.12 0.56
N GLU A 24 -11.03 2.90 -0.23
CA GLU A 24 -10.93 2.72 -1.68
C GLU A 24 -10.32 3.96 -2.34
N ILE A 25 -10.76 5.16 -1.96
CA ILE A 25 -10.17 6.41 -2.47
C ILE A 25 -8.68 6.49 -2.13
N GLY A 26 -8.29 6.17 -0.90
CA GLY A 26 -6.89 6.11 -0.49
C GLY A 26 -6.08 5.11 -1.30
N ASP A 27 -6.62 3.92 -1.55
CA ASP A 27 -6.00 2.87 -2.36
C ASP A 27 -5.79 3.32 -3.83
N TRP A 28 -6.72 4.10 -4.40
CA TRP A 28 -6.56 4.72 -5.71
C TRP A 28 -5.45 5.78 -5.74
N PHE A 29 -5.38 6.66 -4.75
CA PHE A 29 -4.31 7.65 -4.65
C PHE A 29 -2.94 6.98 -4.51
N ASN A 30 -2.83 5.99 -3.62
CA ASN A 30 -1.61 5.20 -3.45
C ASN A 30 -1.22 4.50 -4.76
N ASN A 31 -2.20 3.98 -5.51
CA ASN A 31 -1.92 3.34 -6.79
C ASN A 31 -1.27 4.29 -7.80
N ILE A 32 -1.78 5.51 -7.93
CA ILE A 32 -1.26 6.51 -8.84
C ILE A 32 0.13 6.96 -8.38
N ALA A 33 0.31 7.21 -7.08
CA ALA A 33 1.58 7.64 -6.51
C ALA A 33 2.70 6.60 -6.74
N VAL A 34 2.45 5.33 -6.42
CA VAL A 34 3.44 4.26 -6.58
C VAL A 34 3.71 4.00 -8.07
N LEU A 35 2.69 4.07 -8.94
CA LEU A 35 2.89 3.93 -10.38
C LEU A 35 3.79 5.04 -10.93
N ALA A 36 3.50 6.30 -10.59
CA ALA A 36 4.30 7.44 -11.02
C ALA A 36 5.75 7.33 -10.52
N LEU A 37 5.93 6.94 -9.26
CA LEU A 37 7.26 6.70 -8.69
C LEU A 37 7.99 5.56 -9.40
N THR A 38 7.29 4.48 -9.73
CA THR A 38 7.86 3.32 -10.44
C THR A 38 8.36 3.71 -11.83
N ILE A 39 7.59 4.51 -12.57
CA ILE A 39 8.00 5.04 -13.88
C ILE A 39 9.21 5.97 -13.73
N GLN A 40 9.22 6.84 -12.73
CA GLN A 40 10.32 7.76 -12.47
C GLN A 40 11.63 7.02 -12.14
N LEU A 41 11.56 5.95 -11.34
CA LEU A 41 12.71 5.14 -10.95
C LEU A 41 13.22 4.21 -12.07
N ALA A 42 12.38 3.87 -13.05
CA ALA A 42 12.74 2.95 -14.11
C ALA A 42 13.82 3.50 -15.07
N GLY A 43 13.90 4.83 -15.20
CA GLY A 43 14.77 5.49 -16.16
C GLY A 43 14.23 5.47 -17.60
N ALA A 44 14.81 6.34 -18.44
CA ALA A 44 14.33 6.56 -19.81
C ALA A 44 14.38 5.28 -20.67
N GLY A 45 13.28 4.99 -21.38
CA GLY A 45 13.14 3.85 -22.28
C GLY A 45 12.72 2.53 -21.61
N ARG A 46 12.52 2.52 -20.29
CA ARG A 46 12.07 1.34 -19.51
C ARG A 46 10.69 1.51 -18.89
N GLU A 47 9.99 2.59 -19.21
CA GLU A 47 8.71 2.97 -18.61
C GLU A 47 7.65 1.89 -18.85
N GLY A 48 7.56 1.37 -20.08
CA GLY A 48 6.60 0.32 -20.44
C GLY A 48 6.81 -0.98 -19.65
N GLN A 49 8.07 -1.39 -19.46
CA GLN A 49 8.40 -2.57 -18.65
C GLN A 49 8.05 -2.34 -17.18
N ALA A 50 8.33 -1.15 -16.65
CA ALA A 50 8.05 -0.79 -15.28
C ALA A 50 6.54 -0.80 -14.97
N VAL A 51 5.72 -0.25 -15.88
CA VAL A 51 4.25 -0.31 -15.78
C VAL A 51 3.75 -1.76 -15.79
N ALA A 52 4.27 -2.60 -16.68
CA ALA A 52 3.88 -4.01 -16.77
C ALA A 52 4.23 -4.79 -15.48
N LEU A 53 5.46 -4.63 -14.99
CA LEU A 53 5.90 -5.27 -13.75
C LEU A 53 5.11 -4.80 -12.54
N TYR A 54 4.81 -3.50 -12.45
CA TYR A 54 3.95 -2.96 -11.41
C TYR A 54 2.54 -3.58 -11.42
N ALA A 55 1.92 -3.66 -12.61
CA ALA A 55 0.60 -4.26 -12.76
C ALA A 55 0.60 -5.74 -12.33
N ILE A 56 1.62 -6.50 -12.74
CA ILE A 56 1.79 -7.90 -12.33
C ILE A 56 1.96 -7.97 -10.82
N ALA A 57 2.91 -7.24 -10.24
CA ALA A 57 3.18 -7.28 -8.80
C ALA A 57 1.94 -6.95 -7.95
N ARG A 58 1.06 -6.06 -8.43
CA ARG A 58 -0.16 -5.67 -7.71
C ARG A 58 -1.27 -6.71 -7.80
N HIS A 59 -1.45 -7.38 -8.95
CA HIS A 59 -2.55 -8.33 -9.15
C HIS A 59 -2.15 -9.78 -8.88
N LEU A 60 -0.87 -10.11 -8.96
CA LEU A 60 -0.36 -11.46 -8.76
C LEU A 60 -0.77 -12.04 -7.40
N PRO A 61 -0.67 -11.33 -6.25
CA PRO A 61 -1.15 -11.87 -4.98
C PRO A 61 -2.64 -12.19 -5.02
N LEU A 62 -3.46 -11.31 -5.61
CA LEU A 62 -4.90 -11.54 -5.73
C LEU A 62 -5.20 -12.78 -6.58
N PHE A 63 -4.47 -13.00 -7.68
CA PHE A 63 -4.63 -14.19 -8.52
C PHE A 63 -4.22 -15.48 -7.80
N LEU A 64 -3.12 -15.44 -7.06
CA LEU A 64 -2.61 -16.62 -6.34
C LEU A 64 -3.49 -16.99 -5.14
N PHE A 65 -3.90 -15.98 -4.37
CA PHE A 65 -4.63 -16.19 -3.11
C PHE A 65 -6.14 -16.05 -3.24
N GLY A 66 -6.67 -15.49 -4.34
CA GLY A 66 -8.11 -15.28 -4.54
C GLY A 66 -8.97 -16.55 -4.42
N PRO A 67 -8.61 -17.67 -5.09
CA PRO A 67 -9.35 -18.93 -4.97
C PRO A 67 -9.31 -19.50 -3.55
N LEU A 68 -8.15 -19.43 -2.89
CA LEU A 68 -7.97 -19.87 -1.51
C LEU A 68 -8.78 -18.99 -0.55
N ALA A 69 -8.78 -17.68 -0.78
CA ALA A 69 -9.53 -16.72 0.01
C ALA A 69 -11.03 -16.98 -0.09
N GLY A 70 -11.56 -17.31 -1.27
CA GLY A 70 -12.98 -17.68 -1.43
C GLY A 70 -13.37 -18.89 -0.58
N VAL A 71 -12.58 -19.98 -0.66
CA VAL A 71 -12.84 -21.21 0.12
C VAL A 71 -12.75 -20.97 1.63
N VAL A 72 -11.83 -20.11 2.07
CA VAL A 72 -11.66 -19.77 3.49
C VAL A 72 -12.78 -18.83 3.97
N VAL A 73 -13.13 -17.81 3.19
CA VAL A 73 -14.18 -16.83 3.53
C VAL A 73 -15.56 -17.47 3.59
N ASP A 74 -15.82 -18.49 2.77
CA ASP A 74 -17.09 -19.22 2.81
C ASP A 74 -17.23 -20.10 4.06
N ARG A 75 -16.13 -20.39 4.77
CA ARG A 75 -16.11 -21.26 5.96
C ARG A 75 -15.87 -20.53 7.28
N VAL A 76 -15.46 -19.27 7.25
CA VAL A 76 -15.10 -18.49 8.44
C VAL A 76 -16.02 -17.29 8.59
N ASP A 77 -16.37 -16.93 9.83
CA ASP A 77 -17.15 -15.72 10.12
C ASP A 77 -16.54 -14.48 9.44
N ARG A 78 -17.33 -13.85 8.56
CA ARG A 78 -16.91 -12.65 7.78
C ARG A 78 -16.30 -11.56 8.65
N ARG A 79 -16.84 -11.36 9.86
CA ARG A 79 -16.33 -10.36 10.83
C ARG A 79 -14.90 -10.66 11.26
N ARG A 80 -14.56 -11.94 11.48
CA ARG A 80 -13.20 -12.35 11.87
C ARG A 80 -12.21 -12.18 10.73
N VAL A 81 -12.62 -12.49 9.50
CA VAL A 81 -11.80 -12.27 8.30
C VAL A 81 -11.47 -10.79 8.15
N MET A 82 -12.47 -9.92 8.28
CA MET A 82 -12.29 -8.48 8.12
C MET A 82 -11.34 -7.92 9.18
N ILE A 83 -11.50 -8.31 10.45
CA ILE A 83 -10.59 -7.92 11.54
C ILE A 83 -9.16 -8.42 11.27
N ALA A 84 -8.99 -9.67 10.83
CA ALA A 84 -7.67 -10.21 10.52
C ALA A 84 -7.01 -9.48 9.34
N ALA A 85 -7.78 -9.11 8.31
CA ALA A 85 -7.30 -8.35 7.16
C ALA A 85 -6.86 -6.93 7.57
N ASP A 86 -7.65 -6.24 8.39
CA ASP A 86 -7.30 -4.90 8.87
C ASP A 86 -6.05 -4.91 9.76
N ILE A 87 -5.94 -5.89 10.66
CA ILE A 87 -4.75 -6.06 11.51
C ILE A 87 -3.51 -6.35 10.66
N SER A 88 -3.60 -7.28 9.70
CA SER A 88 -2.46 -7.61 8.82
C SER A 88 -2.04 -6.42 7.97
N ARG A 89 -3.00 -5.64 7.43
CA ARG A 89 -2.73 -4.40 6.70
C ARG A 89 -2.03 -3.36 7.58
N ALA A 90 -2.48 -3.17 8.81
CA ALA A 90 -1.84 -2.27 9.77
C ALA A 90 -0.40 -2.70 10.10
N VAL A 91 -0.17 -3.98 10.33
CA VAL A 91 1.17 -4.53 10.61
C VAL A 91 2.11 -4.32 9.42
N LEU A 92 1.65 -4.58 8.19
CA LEU A 92 2.45 -4.35 6.98
C LEU A 92 2.79 -2.86 6.79
N ALA A 93 1.82 -1.97 7.00
CA ALA A 93 2.05 -0.53 6.91
C ALA A 93 3.05 -0.04 7.96
N LEU A 94 2.91 -0.48 9.22
CA LEU A 94 3.86 -0.15 10.30
C LEU A 94 5.25 -0.72 10.04
N GLY A 95 5.34 -1.95 9.54
CA GLY A 95 6.61 -2.57 9.16
C GLY A 95 7.31 -1.80 8.03
N PHE A 96 6.56 -1.40 7.00
CA PHE A 96 7.10 -0.57 5.92
C PHE A 96 7.58 0.80 6.41
N LEU A 97 6.82 1.44 7.30
CA LEU A 97 7.20 2.71 7.92
C LEU A 97 8.50 2.57 8.74
N PHE A 98 8.60 1.51 9.55
CA PHE A 98 9.79 1.22 10.35
C PHE A 98 11.03 0.95 9.48
N ALA A 99 10.87 0.17 8.41
CA ALA A 99 11.94 -0.08 7.45
C ALA A 99 12.42 1.22 6.78
N ASN A 100 11.50 2.12 6.41
CA ASN A 100 11.86 3.45 5.90
C ASN A 100 12.61 4.29 6.92
N MET A 101 12.18 4.28 8.18
CA MET A 101 12.84 5.02 9.26
C MET A 101 14.26 4.51 9.55
N MET A 102 14.52 3.22 9.32
CA MET A 102 15.86 2.64 9.44
C MET A 102 16.73 2.93 8.21
N GLY A 103 16.11 3.02 7.03
CA GLY A 103 16.76 3.39 5.78
C GLY A 103 17.06 4.88 5.63
N SER A 104 16.46 5.76 6.46
CA SER A 104 16.73 7.20 6.47
C SER A 104 17.95 7.61 7.31
N LEU A 105 18.73 6.66 7.82
CA LEU A 105 20.07 6.95 8.34
C LEU A 105 20.89 7.58 7.19
N PRO A 106 21.39 8.82 7.35
CA PRO A 106 22.12 9.50 6.29
C PRO A 106 23.28 8.60 5.86
N PRO A 107 23.41 8.29 4.56
CA PRO A 107 24.48 7.43 4.10
C PRO A 107 25.80 8.11 4.48
N GLN A 108 26.61 7.46 5.34
CA GLN A 108 27.93 7.92 5.78
C GLN A 108 28.88 8.37 4.64
N HIS A 109 28.53 8.11 3.38
CA HIS A 109 29.22 8.63 2.20
C HIS A 109 29.18 10.17 2.07
N SER A 110 28.22 10.88 2.69
CA SER A 110 28.12 12.35 2.58
C SER A 110 29.10 13.09 3.50
N LEU A 111 29.74 12.39 4.44
CA LEU A 111 30.78 12.97 5.30
C LEU A 111 32.14 13.10 4.59
N HIS A 112 32.36 12.36 3.49
CA HIS A 112 33.63 12.40 2.78
C HIS A 112 33.74 13.54 1.77
N SER A 113 32.64 14.00 1.15
CA SER A 113 32.72 15.11 0.18
C SER A 113 32.82 16.49 0.83
N GLN A 114 32.39 16.63 2.10
CA GLN A 114 32.48 17.91 2.81
C GLN A 114 33.90 18.17 3.33
N ARG A 115 34.70 17.13 3.56
CA ARG A 115 36.08 17.27 4.08
C ARG A 115 37.06 17.76 2.99
N SER A 116 36.78 17.50 1.72
CA SER A 116 37.60 17.95 0.59
C SER A 116 37.39 19.42 0.19
N ASP A 117 36.21 19.98 0.48
CA ASP A 117 35.92 21.40 0.23
C ASP A 117 36.61 22.31 1.24
N VAL A 118 36.73 21.87 2.50
CA VAL A 118 37.37 22.67 3.56
C VAL A 118 38.90 22.69 3.41
N SER A 119 39.49 21.66 2.78
CA SER A 119 40.94 21.59 2.52
C SER A 119 41.42 22.41 1.30
N ASN A 120 40.51 22.84 0.42
CA ASN A 120 40.83 23.69 -0.74
C ASN A 120 40.72 25.20 -0.43
N LEU A 121 40.32 25.57 0.79
CA LEU A 121 40.16 26.95 1.26
C LEU A 121 41.32 27.41 2.16
N GLY A 122 42.39 26.62 2.28
CA GLY A 122 43.59 26.91 3.09
C GLY A 122 44.84 27.10 2.24
#